data_AF-A0A934PCP1-F1
#
_entry.id   AF-A0A934PCP1-F1
#
_cell.length_a   1.000
_cell.length_b   1.000
_cell.length_c   1.000
_cell.angle_alpha   90.00
_cell.angle_beta   90.00
_cell.angle_gamma   90.00
#
_symmetry.space_group_name_H-M   'P 1'
#
loop_
_entity.id
_entity.type
_entity.pdbx_description
1 polymer ?
#
loop_
_entity_poly.entity_id
_entity_poly.type
_entity_poly.pdbx_seq_one_letter_code
_entity_poly.pdbx_strand_id
1 'polypeptide(L)'
;MSDNSFIPGPDTELAYRDALGCFGTGVTVVTARSATGPIAMTANSFASVSLHPPMVLWSASRNSLRHDALTGATDYAIHVMAKDQQDIALHFARSGHDFSPIDWFENENGTPILRGCLARFECRRSALHVAGDHTIIVGTVLRAAREPGTGLMYKRGQYGGFLEL
;
A
#
# COMPACT_ATOMS: atom_id res chain seq x y z
N MET A 1 2.48 22.65 25.53
CA MET A 1 3.20 21.49 24.94
C MET A 1 2.93 20.34 25.88
N SER A 2 2.37 19.23 25.40
CA SER A 2 1.71 18.21 26.24
C SER A 2 2.67 17.49 27.19
N ASP A 3 2.29 17.34 28.46
CA ASP A 3 2.95 16.52 29.50
C ASP A 3 3.06 15.02 29.16
N ASN A 4 2.67 14.59 27.95
CA ASN A 4 2.67 13.22 27.48
C ASN A 4 3.69 13.01 26.35
N SER A 5 4.90 13.55 26.53
CA SER A 5 6.04 13.34 25.64
C SER A 5 6.79 12.07 26.02
N PHE A 6 7.28 11.31 25.04
CA PHE A 6 8.08 10.10 25.26
C PHE A 6 9.14 9.94 24.17
N ILE A 7 10.21 9.21 24.49
CA ILE A 7 11.24 8.81 23.52
C ILE A 7 10.86 7.40 23.01
N PRO A 8 10.78 7.16 21.68
CA PRO A 8 10.54 5.83 21.14
C PRO A 8 11.63 4.82 21.54
N GLY A 9 11.22 3.65 22.02
CA GLY A 9 12.07 2.55 22.44
C GLY A 9 11.24 1.30 22.79
N PRO A 10 11.87 0.19 23.23
CA PRO A 10 11.17 -1.07 23.51
C PRO A 10 9.99 -0.94 24.48
N ASP A 11 10.13 -0.11 25.52
CA ASP A 11 9.08 0.08 26.52
C ASP A 11 7.95 1.04 26.07
N THR A 12 8.17 1.77 24.96
CA THR A 12 7.23 2.77 24.43
C THR A 12 6.74 2.44 23.01
N GLU A 13 6.95 1.21 22.53
CA GLU A 13 6.60 0.79 21.17
C GLU A 13 5.10 0.98 20.87
N LEU A 14 4.23 0.62 21.83
CA LEU A 14 2.78 0.82 21.70
C LEU A 14 2.43 2.31 21.58
N ALA A 15 3.02 3.16 22.43
CA ALA A 15 2.80 4.60 22.39
C ALA A 15 3.29 5.21 21.08
N TYR A 16 4.44 4.74 20.55
CA TYR A 16 4.96 5.17 19.26
C TYR A 16 4.02 4.77 18.11
N ARG A 17 3.57 3.51 18.09
CA ARG A 17 2.61 3.03 17.09
C ARG A 17 1.29 3.81 17.13
N ASP A 18 0.78 4.11 18.32
CA ASP A 18 -0.45 4.87 18.49
C ASP A 18 -0.29 6.34 18.05
N ALA A 19 0.88 6.93 18.29
CA ALA A 19 1.23 8.26 17.79
C ALA A 19 1.28 8.28 16.26
N LEU A 20 1.92 7.28 15.62
CA LEU A 20 1.95 7.13 14.16
C LEU A 20 0.51 6.98 13.59
N GLY A 21 -0.34 6.20 14.27
CA GLY A 21 -1.73 5.98 13.88
C GLY A 21 -2.63 7.23 13.96
N CYS A 22 -2.15 8.34 14.52
CA CYS A 22 -2.88 9.61 14.51
C CYS A 22 -2.91 10.28 13.13
N PHE A 23 -1.94 9.97 12.26
CA PHE A 23 -1.96 10.37 10.85
C PHE A 23 -2.91 9.42 10.09
N GLY A 24 -4.09 9.94 9.72
CA GLY A 24 -5.06 9.18 8.94
C GLY A 24 -4.63 9.05 7.49
N THR A 25 -4.75 7.84 6.93
CA THR A 25 -4.30 7.53 5.57
C THR A 25 -5.44 6.94 4.76
N GLY A 26 -5.33 7.03 3.43
CA GLY A 26 -6.02 6.06 2.57
C GLY A 26 -5.46 4.65 2.77
N VAL A 27 -6.13 3.67 2.18
CA VAL A 27 -5.65 2.28 2.14
C VAL A 27 -5.33 1.91 0.70
N THR A 28 -4.20 1.22 0.50
CA THR A 28 -3.80 0.72 -0.81
C THR A 28 -3.57 -0.79 -0.78
N VAL A 29 -3.74 -1.43 -1.93
CA VAL A 29 -3.22 -2.77 -2.20
C VAL A 29 -2.19 -2.68 -3.30
N VAL A 30 -0.97 -3.15 -3.00
CA VAL A 30 0.12 -3.25 -3.96
C VAL A 30 0.17 -4.67 -4.50
N THR A 31 0.23 -4.81 -5.82
CA THR A 31 0.32 -6.10 -6.51
C THR A 31 1.57 -6.17 -7.38
N ALA A 32 2.11 -7.37 -7.54
CA ALA A 32 3.20 -7.65 -8.47
C ALA A 32 3.11 -9.10 -8.99
N ARG A 33 3.92 -9.41 -10.00
CA ARG A 33 4.16 -10.81 -10.41
C ARG A 33 5.32 -11.39 -9.60
N SER A 34 5.11 -12.56 -9.03
CA SER A 34 6.18 -13.38 -8.43
C SER A 34 6.43 -14.63 -9.29
N ALA A 35 7.49 -15.39 -8.97
CA ALA A 35 7.81 -16.64 -9.66
C ALA A 35 6.70 -17.70 -9.59
N THR A 36 5.85 -17.66 -8.56
CA THR A 36 4.78 -18.64 -8.34
C THR A 36 3.39 -18.11 -8.69
N GLY A 37 3.28 -16.90 -9.25
CA GLY A 37 2.01 -16.27 -9.60
C GLY A 37 1.84 -14.86 -9.01
N PRO A 38 0.60 -14.33 -9.02
CA PRO A 38 0.33 -12.98 -8.51
C PRO A 38 0.59 -12.90 -7.00
N ILE A 39 1.07 -11.75 -6.54
CA ILE A 39 1.29 -11.46 -5.12
C ILE A 39 0.74 -10.07 -4.79
N ALA A 40 0.22 -9.92 -3.58
CA ALA A 40 -0.35 -8.67 -3.09
C ALA A 40 -0.04 -8.38 -1.62
N MET A 41 -0.02 -7.10 -1.30
CA MET A 41 0.15 -6.57 0.05
C MET A 41 -0.73 -5.33 0.25
N THR A 42 -1.53 -5.34 1.31
CA THR A 42 -2.18 -4.11 1.78
C THR A 42 -1.15 -3.22 2.46
N ALA A 43 -1.12 -1.95 2.07
CA ALA A 43 -0.21 -0.95 2.60
C ALA A 43 -0.93 0.40 2.78
N ASN A 44 -0.55 1.13 3.81
CA ASN A 44 -1.03 2.50 4.04
C ASN A 44 0.13 3.51 4.16
N SER A 45 1.34 3.08 3.81
CA SER A 45 2.57 3.88 3.74
C SER A 45 2.78 4.58 2.39
N PHE A 46 1.78 4.54 1.51
CA PHE A 46 1.82 5.17 0.19
C PHE A 46 1.94 6.69 0.29
N ALA A 47 2.76 7.28 -0.57
CA ALA A 47 2.81 8.72 -0.78
C ALA A 47 3.12 9.08 -2.25
N SER A 48 2.56 10.19 -2.72
CA SER A 48 3.00 10.86 -3.94
C SER A 48 4.35 11.55 -3.69
N VAL A 49 5.26 11.48 -4.65
CA VAL A 49 6.64 12.01 -4.51
C VAL A 49 6.92 13.12 -5.50
N SER A 50 6.62 12.91 -6.78
CA SER A 50 6.92 13.89 -7.84
C SER A 50 5.88 13.84 -8.94
N LEU A 51 5.62 14.99 -9.56
CA LEU A 51 4.80 15.10 -10.76
C LEU A 51 5.64 14.95 -12.04
N HIS A 52 6.88 15.44 -12.03
CA HIS A 52 7.78 15.41 -13.18
C HIS A 52 9.21 15.06 -12.76
N PRO A 53 9.69 13.82 -13.01
CA PRO A 53 8.93 12.68 -13.53
C PRO A 53 7.85 12.20 -12.55
N PRO A 54 6.79 11.52 -13.00
CA PRO A 54 5.70 11.08 -12.13
C PRO A 54 6.17 9.94 -11.23
N MET A 55 6.26 10.18 -9.93
CA MET A 55 6.83 9.23 -8.97
C MET A 55 5.98 9.11 -7.71
N VAL A 56 5.94 7.88 -7.19
CA VAL A 56 5.29 7.52 -5.93
C VAL A 56 6.23 6.64 -5.10
N LEU A 57 5.94 6.54 -3.80
CA LEU A 57 6.60 5.59 -2.91
C LEU A 57 5.60 4.83 -2.04
N TRP A 58 6.07 3.71 -1.50
CA TRP A 58 5.44 2.98 -0.41
C TRP A 58 6.51 2.14 0.30
N SER A 59 6.20 1.64 1.50
CA SER A 59 7.14 0.87 2.31
C SER A 59 6.65 -0.55 2.56
N ALA A 60 7.47 -1.55 2.22
CA ALA A 60 7.21 -2.96 2.49
C ALA A 60 7.94 -3.39 3.77
N SER A 61 7.24 -4.06 4.68
CA SER A 61 7.86 -4.63 5.88
C SER A 61 8.81 -5.76 5.49
N ARG A 62 10.04 -5.74 6.03
CA ARG A 62 11.06 -6.79 5.85
C ARG A 62 10.70 -8.09 6.56
N ASN A 63 9.74 -8.06 7.48
CA ASN A 63 9.22 -9.24 8.17
C ASN A 63 8.10 -9.95 7.37
N SER A 64 7.64 -9.37 6.26
CA SER A 64 6.65 -10.01 5.41
C SER A 64 7.27 -11.10 4.55
N LEU A 65 6.62 -12.27 4.47
CA LEU A 65 6.97 -13.34 3.53
C LEU A 65 6.92 -12.91 2.05
N ARG A 66 6.27 -11.78 1.77
CA ARG A 66 6.12 -11.20 0.43
C ARG A 66 7.20 -10.18 0.08
N HIS A 67 8.04 -9.79 1.06
CA HIS A 67 8.99 -8.70 0.91
C HIS A 67 9.87 -8.89 -0.32
N ASP A 68 10.56 -10.03 -0.40
CA ASP A 68 11.55 -10.28 -1.45
C ASP A 68 10.94 -10.32 -2.84
N ALA A 69 9.74 -10.90 -2.97
CA ALA A 69 9.01 -10.90 -4.23
C ALA A 69 8.60 -9.48 -4.66
N LEU A 70 8.13 -8.64 -3.73
CA LEU A 70 7.72 -7.27 -4.02
C LEU A 70 8.92 -6.35 -4.31
N THR A 71 10.03 -6.49 -3.59
CA THR A 71 11.26 -5.73 -3.86
C THR A 71 12.00 -6.22 -5.10
N GLY A 72 11.87 -7.50 -5.43
CA GLY A 72 12.45 -8.12 -6.63
C GLY A 72 11.69 -7.78 -7.91
N ALA A 73 10.40 -7.44 -7.81
CA ALA A 73 9.59 -7.05 -8.97
C ALA A 73 10.12 -5.79 -9.65
N THR A 74 10.21 -5.82 -10.98
CA THR A 74 10.51 -4.64 -11.81
C THR A 74 9.27 -3.77 -11.97
N ASP A 75 8.12 -4.38 -12.22
CA ASP A 75 6.84 -3.72 -12.44
C ASP A 75 5.83 -4.16 -11.37
N TYR A 76 5.05 -3.20 -10.87
CA TYR A 76 4.04 -3.41 -9.82
C TYR A 76 2.88 -2.43 -10.01
N ALA A 77 1.76 -2.65 -9.32
CA ALA A 77 0.64 -1.73 -9.35
C ALA A 77 0.15 -1.39 -7.94
N ILE A 78 -0.18 -0.12 -7.70
CA ILE A 78 -0.75 0.38 -6.44
C ILE A 78 -2.22 0.71 -6.69
N HIS A 79 -3.11 0.12 -5.91
CA HIS A 79 -4.56 0.31 -6.01
C HIS A 79 -5.04 1.05 -4.77
N VAL A 80 -5.59 2.25 -4.93
CA VAL A 80 -6.22 3.02 -3.85
C VAL A 80 -7.64 2.49 -3.65
N MET A 81 -7.91 1.94 -2.47
CA MET A 81 -9.12 1.17 -2.21
C MET A 81 -10.34 2.09 -2.00
N ALA A 82 -11.47 1.71 -2.61
CA ALA A 82 -12.76 2.31 -2.30
C ALA A 82 -13.30 1.81 -0.95
N LYS A 83 -14.19 2.58 -0.32
CA LYS A 83 -14.77 2.30 1.01
C LYS A 83 -15.41 0.90 1.09
N ASP A 84 -16.08 0.47 0.03
CA ASP A 84 -16.73 -0.83 -0.09
C ASP A 84 -15.74 -2.00 -0.34
N GLN A 85 -14.45 -1.71 -0.55
CA GLN A 85 -13.40 -2.70 -0.76
C GLN A 85 -12.59 -2.99 0.51
N GLN A 86 -13.15 -2.73 1.70
CA GLN A 86 -12.51 -3.06 2.97
C GLN A 86 -12.13 -4.54 3.07
N ASP A 87 -12.98 -5.44 2.58
CA ASP A 87 -12.73 -6.88 2.65
C ASP A 87 -11.53 -7.30 1.79
N ILE A 88 -11.33 -6.67 0.63
CA ILE A 88 -10.15 -6.88 -0.22
C ILE A 88 -8.88 -6.42 0.51
N ALA A 89 -8.93 -5.25 1.14
CA ALA A 89 -7.79 -4.73 1.91
C ALA A 89 -7.47 -5.63 3.11
N LEU A 90 -8.48 -6.14 3.84
CA LEU A 90 -8.28 -7.08 4.94
C LEU A 90 -7.73 -8.42 4.46
N HIS A 91 -8.23 -8.91 3.33
CA HIS A 91 -7.76 -10.14 2.71
C HIS A 91 -6.27 -10.06 2.39
N PHE A 92 -5.83 -9.05 1.63
CA PHE A 92 -4.43 -8.90 1.25
C PHE A 92 -3.52 -8.40 2.38
N ALA A 93 -4.05 -7.96 3.52
CA ALA A 93 -3.25 -7.80 4.74
C ALA A 93 -2.82 -9.18 5.28
N ARG A 94 -3.71 -10.19 5.21
CA ARG A 94 -3.52 -11.52 5.79
C ARG A 94 -2.93 -12.54 4.80
N SER A 95 -3.53 -12.67 3.62
CA SER A 95 -3.17 -13.65 2.59
C SER A 95 -2.71 -12.94 1.31
N GLY A 96 -1.45 -13.11 0.95
CA GLY A 96 -0.85 -12.39 -0.17
C GLY A 96 -0.93 -13.05 -1.53
N HIS A 97 -1.21 -14.35 -1.58
CA HIS A 97 -1.11 -15.18 -2.78
C HIS A 97 -2.47 -15.70 -3.25
N ASP A 98 -3.49 -15.60 -2.40
CA ASP A 98 -4.83 -16.02 -2.76
C ASP A 98 -5.55 -14.88 -3.49
N PHE A 99 -5.63 -15.01 -4.81
CA PHE A 99 -6.40 -14.08 -5.66
C PHE A 99 -7.76 -14.67 -6.07
N SER A 100 -8.11 -15.87 -5.60
CA SER A 100 -9.34 -16.56 -5.99
C SER A 100 -10.64 -15.81 -5.65
N PRO A 101 -10.75 -15.02 -4.54
CA PRO A 101 -11.98 -14.30 -4.25
C PRO A 101 -12.03 -12.90 -4.91
N ILE A 102 -11.01 -12.51 -5.68
CA ILE A 102 -10.82 -11.13 -6.14
C ILE A 102 -11.03 -11.07 -7.66
N ASP A 103 -11.69 -10.01 -8.14
CA ASP A 103 -11.76 -9.71 -9.57
C ASP A 103 -10.52 -8.94 -10.01
N TRP A 104 -9.73 -9.56 -10.89
CA TRP A 104 -8.46 -9.01 -11.38
C TRP A 104 -8.16 -9.49 -12.80
N PHE A 105 -7.20 -8.82 -13.45
CA PHE A 105 -6.67 -9.19 -14.76
C PHE A 105 -5.18 -8.87 -14.85
N GLU A 106 -4.50 -9.33 -15.89
CA GLU A 106 -3.10 -8.99 -16.16
C GLU A 106 -3.01 -7.84 -17.16
N ASN A 107 -2.17 -6.84 -16.88
CA ASN A 107 -1.84 -5.82 -17.88
C ASN A 107 -0.80 -6.37 -18.89
N GLU A 108 -0.40 -5.52 -19.84
CA GLU A 108 0.57 -5.85 -20.90
C GLU A 108 1.95 -6.29 -20.38
N ASN A 109 2.31 -5.92 -19.14
CA ASN A 109 3.57 -6.31 -18.48
C ASN A 109 3.40 -7.55 -17.58
N GLY A 110 2.23 -8.19 -17.56
CA GLY A 110 1.93 -9.32 -16.67
C GLY A 110 1.70 -8.92 -15.20
N THR A 111 1.61 -7.62 -14.89
CA THR A 111 1.30 -7.12 -13.55
C THR A 111 -0.16 -7.42 -13.22
N PRO A 112 -0.48 -8.02 -12.06
CA PRO A 112 -1.85 -8.25 -11.64
C PRO A 112 -2.55 -6.92 -11.33
N ILE A 113 -3.75 -6.72 -11.84
CA ILE A 113 -4.52 -5.48 -11.73
C ILE A 113 -5.87 -5.75 -11.11
N LEU A 114 -6.16 -5.13 -9.97
CA LEU A 114 -7.46 -5.21 -9.30
C LEU A 114 -8.47 -4.28 -9.99
N ARG A 115 -9.74 -4.72 -10.06
CA ARG A 115 -10.84 -3.91 -10.59
C ARG A 115 -11.56 -3.12 -9.49
N GLY A 116 -12.24 -2.05 -9.87
CA GLY A 116 -13.13 -1.26 -9.00
C GLY A 116 -12.44 -0.36 -7.97
N CYS A 117 -11.10 -0.28 -7.94
CA CYS A 117 -10.39 0.65 -7.08
C CYS A 117 -10.56 2.11 -7.53
N LEU A 118 -10.54 3.06 -6.59
CA LEU A 118 -10.70 4.49 -6.88
C LEU A 118 -9.59 5.07 -7.73
N ALA A 119 -8.38 4.58 -7.53
CA ALA A 119 -7.26 4.94 -8.36
C ALA A 119 -6.31 3.76 -8.49
N ARG A 120 -5.63 3.70 -9.62
CA ARG A 120 -4.55 2.74 -9.85
C ARG A 120 -3.36 3.44 -10.43
N PHE A 121 -2.17 3.06 -9.96
CA PHE A 121 -0.89 3.47 -10.51
C PHE A 121 -0.10 2.24 -10.90
N GLU A 122 0.14 2.05 -12.19
CA GLU A 122 1.02 1.02 -12.71
C GLU A 122 2.43 1.60 -12.76
N CYS A 123 3.36 0.97 -12.06
CA CYS A 123 4.66 1.54 -11.73
C CYS A 123 5.79 0.63 -12.19
N ARG A 124 6.89 1.26 -12.62
CA ARG A 124 8.19 0.61 -12.71
C ARG A 124 9.04 1.03 -11.52
N ARG A 125 9.66 0.07 -10.84
CA ARG A 125 10.55 0.34 -9.71
C ARG A 125 11.76 1.14 -10.17
N SER A 126 12.01 2.24 -9.49
CA SER A 126 13.09 3.18 -9.78
C SER A 126 14.20 3.10 -8.72
N ALA A 127 13.84 2.91 -7.44
CA ALA A 127 14.82 2.77 -6.36
C ALA A 127 14.29 1.93 -5.20
N LEU A 128 15.23 1.41 -4.40
CA LEU A 128 14.98 0.71 -3.13
C LEU A 128 15.90 1.32 -2.07
N HIS A 129 15.34 1.62 -0.90
CA HIS A 129 16.11 2.10 0.25
C HIS A 129 15.71 1.33 1.50
N VAL A 130 16.68 0.66 2.14
CA VAL A 130 16.45 0.03 3.44
C VAL A 130 16.28 1.13 4.49
N ALA A 131 15.19 1.08 5.24
CA ALA A 131 14.80 2.07 6.24
C ALA A 131 14.31 1.35 7.51
N GLY A 132 15.26 0.86 8.31
CA GLY A 132 14.96 0.08 9.51
C GLY A 132 14.35 -1.29 9.17
N ASP A 133 13.18 -1.57 9.74
CA ASP A 133 12.42 -2.81 9.53
C ASP A 133 11.57 -2.80 8.24
N HIS A 134 11.65 -1.74 7.44
CA HIS A 134 10.99 -1.60 6.15
C HIS A 134 11.99 -1.33 5.02
N THR A 135 11.55 -1.57 3.79
CA THR A 135 12.21 -1.11 2.57
C THR A 135 11.28 -0.11 1.88
N ILE A 136 11.77 1.11 1.65
CA ILE A 136 11.10 2.13 0.84
C ILE A 136 11.29 1.76 -0.63
N ILE A 137 10.17 1.62 -1.34
CA ILE A 137 10.11 1.29 -2.75
C ILE A 137 9.63 2.54 -3.48
N VAL A 138 10.49 3.09 -4.34
CA VAL A 138 10.17 4.25 -5.16
C VAL A 138 9.95 3.78 -6.59
N GLY A 139 8.86 4.23 -7.22
CA GLY A 139 8.55 3.85 -8.59
C GLY A 139 8.11 5.03 -9.44
N THR A 140 8.47 4.96 -10.72
CA THR A 140 7.96 5.83 -11.77
C THR A 140 6.62 5.30 -12.24
N VAL A 141 5.60 6.17 -12.25
CA VAL A 141 4.26 5.83 -12.73
C VAL A 141 4.27 5.80 -14.26
N LEU A 142 3.94 4.65 -14.83
CA LEU A 142 3.84 4.44 -16.27
C LEU A 142 2.41 4.67 -16.78
N ARG A 143 1.41 4.35 -15.96
CA ARG A 143 -0.01 4.52 -16.28
C ARG A 143 -0.79 4.77 -15.00
N ALA A 144 -1.79 5.65 -15.08
CA ALA A 144 -2.73 5.90 -14.00
C ALA A 144 -4.17 5.74 -14.49
N ALA A 145 -5.06 5.32 -13.60
CA ALA A 145 -6.50 5.30 -13.79
C ALA A 145 -7.20 5.82 -12.53
N ARG A 146 -8.41 6.37 -12.69
CA ARG A 146 -9.26 6.81 -11.58
C ARG A 146 -10.72 6.52 -11.86
N GLU A 147 -11.46 6.24 -10.80
CA GLU A 147 -12.90 6.05 -10.75
C GLU A 147 -13.51 7.00 -9.71
N PRO A 148 -14.78 7.39 -9.84
CA PRO A 148 -15.49 8.12 -8.79
C PRO A 148 -15.78 7.23 -7.57
N GLY A 149 -16.00 7.84 -6.40
CA GLY A 149 -16.41 7.15 -5.18
C GLY A 149 -15.66 7.64 -3.93
N THR A 150 -16.01 7.08 -2.78
CA THR A 150 -15.44 7.46 -1.48
C THR A 150 -14.30 6.52 -1.09
N GLY A 151 -13.17 7.10 -0.64
CA GLY A 151 -11.98 6.36 -0.21
C GLY A 151 -12.14 5.57 1.08
N LEU A 152 -11.56 4.37 1.11
CA LEU A 152 -11.33 3.64 2.36
C LEU A 152 -10.24 4.34 3.17
N MET A 153 -10.58 4.71 4.40
CA MET A 153 -9.68 5.39 5.31
C MET A 153 -9.24 4.46 6.44
N TYR A 154 -8.02 4.68 6.92
CA TYR A 154 -7.48 4.00 8.09
C TYR A 154 -6.86 5.00 9.05
N LYS A 155 -7.27 4.94 10.33
CA LYS A 155 -6.75 5.81 11.39
C LYS A 155 -6.89 5.10 12.72
N ARG A 156 -5.84 5.14 13.55
CA ARG A 156 -5.83 4.54 14.91
C ARG A 156 -6.38 3.10 14.97
N GLY A 157 -6.00 2.25 14.01
CA GLY A 157 -6.44 0.85 13.99
C GLY A 157 -7.85 0.63 13.44
N GLN A 158 -8.54 1.68 12.98
CA GLN A 158 -9.93 1.61 12.56
C GLN A 158 -10.06 1.96 11.08
N TYR A 159 -10.95 1.22 10.39
CA TYR A 159 -11.38 1.53 9.03
C TYR A 159 -12.57 2.49 9.05
N GLY A 160 -12.67 3.33 8.02
CA GLY A 160 -13.77 4.27 7.85
C GLY A 160 -13.81 4.84 6.43
N GLY A 161 -14.48 5.97 6.26
CA GLY A 161 -14.52 6.71 4.99
C GLY A 161 -14.54 8.21 5.23
N PHE A 162 -14.39 8.99 4.17
CA PHE A 162 -14.61 10.43 4.22
C PHE A 162 -16.09 10.76 4.41
N LEU A 163 -16.34 11.85 5.13
CA LEU A 163 -17.60 12.57 5.04
C LEU A 163 -17.49 13.51 3.84
N GLU A 164 -18.37 13.34 2.87
CA GLU A 164 -18.56 14.33 1.80
C GLU A 164 -19.49 15.41 2.35
N LEU A 165 -18.97 16.63 2.45
CA LEU A 165 -19.70 17.82 2.92
C LEU A 165 -20.34 18.56 1.74
#